data_AF-A0A256Z916-F1
#
_entry.id   AF-A0A256Z916-F1
#
_cell.length_a   1.000
_cell.length_b   1.000
_cell.length_c   1.000
_cell.angle_alpha   90.00
_cell.angle_beta   90.00
_cell.angle_gamma   90.00
#
_symmetry.space_group_name_H-M   'P 1'
#
loop_
_entity.id
_entity.type
_entity.pdbx_description
1 polymer ?
#
loop_
_entity_poly.entity_id
_entity_poly.type
_entity_poly.pdbx_seq_one_letter_code
_entity_poly.pdbx_strand_id
1 'polypeptide(L)' 'MKVLLDASALLNIVRALGSEALDYIEGCYELALTPYEVGNAIWKEATLVKRITIDEAQHC' A
#
# COMPACT_ATOMS: atom_id res chain seq x y z
N MET A 1 -17.91 3.37 -7.10
CA MET A 1 -17.83 4.72 -6.51
C MET A 1 -16.40 5.20 -6.70
N LYS A 2 -16.15 6.42 -7.18
CA LYS A 2 -14.76 6.90 -7.36
C LYS A 2 -14.36 7.75 -6.16
N VAL A 3 -13.42 7.26 -5.35
CA VAL A 3 -12.92 7.93 -4.16
C VAL A 3 -11.45 8.30 -4.32
N LEU A 4 -10.99 9.28 -3.53
CA LEU A 4 -9.58 9.60 -3.40
C LEU A 4 -9.02 8.79 -2.22
N LEU A 5 -8.03 7.95 -2.48
CA LEU A 5 -7.35 7.13 -1.49
C LEU A 5 -6.03 7.80 -1.10
N ASP A 6 -5.78 7.89 0.20
CA ASP A 6 -4.47 8.21 0.74
C ASP A 6 -3.67 6.91 0.98
N ALA A 7 -2.39 7.04 1.34
CA ALA A 7 -1.55 5.88 1.59
C ALA A 7 -2.08 5.01 2.74
N SER A 8 -2.67 5.63 3.77
CA SER A 8 -3.21 4.88 4.92
C SER A 8 -4.43 4.03 4.54
N ALA A 9 -5.32 4.55 3.70
CA ALA A 9 -6.46 3.80 3.18
C ALA A 9 -6.00 2.63 2.30
N LEU A 10 -5.07 2.85 1.36
CA LEU A 10 -4.53 1.79 0.50
C LEU A 10 -3.94 0.64 1.32
N LEU A 11 -3.08 0.97 2.28
CA LEU A 11 -2.44 -0.03 3.15
C LEU A 11 -3.47 -0.81 3.98
N ASN A 12 -4.51 -0.15 4.47
CA ASN A 12 -5.57 -0.81 5.23
C ASN A 12 -6.43 -1.74 4.35
N ILE A 13 -6.77 -1.32 3.13
CA ILE A 13 -7.52 -2.12 2.16
C ILE A 13 -6.74 -3.39 1.82
N VAL A 14 -5.45 -3.25 1.46
CA VAL A 14 -4.57 -4.39 1.14
C VAL A 14 -4.45 -5.35 2.32
N ARG A 15 -4.29 -4.84 3.55
CA ARG A 15 -4.18 -5.69 4.74
C ARG A 15 -5.48 -6.42 5.10
N ALA A 16 -6.62 -5.80 4.83
CA ALA A 16 -7.92 -6.38 5.15
C ALA A 16 -8.38 -7.41 4.11
N LEU A 17 -8.12 -7.13 2.82
CA LEU A 17 -8.69 -7.88 1.70
C LEU A 17 -7.68 -8.74 0.94
N GLY A 18 -6.37 -8.54 1.15
CA GLY A 18 -5.34 -9.29 0.44
C GLY A 18 -5.48 -9.17 -1.08
N SER A 19 -5.58 -10.30 -1.77
CA SER A 19 -5.73 -10.36 -3.23
C SER A 19 -7.00 -9.70 -3.77
N GLU A 20 -8.07 -9.62 -2.97
CA GLU A 20 -9.34 -8.99 -3.37
C GLU A 20 -9.26 -7.45 -3.30
N ALA A 21 -8.18 -6.87 -2.77
CA ALA A 21 -8.01 -5.42 -2.68
C ALA A 21 -8.05 -4.71 -4.04
N LEU A 22 -7.61 -5.39 -5.11
CA LEU A 22 -7.53 -4.81 -6.45
C LEU A 22 -8.92 -4.38 -6.96
N ASP A 23 -9.94 -5.22 -6.74
CA ASP A 23 -11.32 -4.95 -7.15
C ASP A 23 -11.90 -3.69 -6.47
N TYR A 24 -11.37 -3.32 -5.29
CA TYR A 24 -11.78 -2.13 -4.54
C TYR A 24 -10.99 -0.88 -4.91
N ILE A 25 -9.72 -1.04 -5.29
CA ILE A 25 -8.83 0.07 -5.63
C ILE A 25 -9.04 0.49 -7.10
N GLU A 26 -9.42 -0.44 -7.97
CA GLU A 26 -9.61 -0.18 -9.39
C GLU A 26 -10.61 0.98 -9.64
N GLY A 27 -10.18 1.97 -10.43
CA GLY A 27 -11.00 3.14 -10.75
C GLY A 27 -11.08 4.22 -9.67
N CYS A 28 -10.38 4.05 -8.54
CA CYS A 28 -10.15 5.11 -7.55
C CYS A 28 -9.05 6.09 -8.00
N TYR A 29 -8.91 7.17 -7.25
CA TYR A 29 -7.89 8.20 -7.47
C TYR A 29 -6.90 8.21 -6.31
N GLU A 30 -5.69 8.68 -6.57
CA GLU A 30 -4.65 8.93 -5.57
C GLU A 30 -3.93 10.25 -5.87
N LEU A 31 -3.18 10.77 -4.91
CA LEU A 31 -2.29 11.90 -5.14
C LEU A 31 -0.94 11.39 -5.66
N ALA A 32 -0.21 12.23 -6.38
CA ALA A 32 1.11 11.87 -6.90
C ALA A 32 2.12 11.44 -5.80
N LEU A 33 1.90 11.86 -4.54
CA LEU A 33 2.75 11.51 -3.40
C LEU A 33 2.35 10.17 -2.75
N THR A 34 1.14 9.68 -3.01
CA THR A 34 0.61 8.46 -2.38
C THR A 34 1.51 7.24 -2.60
N PRO A 35 2.05 6.96 -3.81
CA PRO A 35 3.00 5.86 -4.01
C PRO A 35 4.28 6.00 -3.17
N TYR A 36 4.80 7.22 -3.01
CA TYR A 36 5.98 7.48 -2.19
C TYR A 36 5.73 7.19 -0.71
N GLU A 37 4.57 7.58 -0.20
CA GLU A 37 4.16 7.30 1.19
C GLU A 37 3.93 5.81 1.45
N VAL A 38 3.33 5.09 0.49
CA VAL A 38 3.19 3.62 0.53
C VAL A 38 4.57 2.95 0.54
N GLY A 39 5.48 3.39 -0.34
CA GLY A 39 6.86 2.88 -0.37
C GLY A 39 7.60 3.09 0.95
N ASN A 40 7.43 4.26 1.59
CA ASN A 40 7.99 4.53 2.93
C ASN A 40 7.41 3.60 4.00
N ALA A 41 6.12 3.29 3.94
CA ALA A 41 5.50 2.36 4.87
C ALA A 41 6.05 0.93 4.69
N ILE A 42 6.17 0.46 3.45
CA ILE A 42 6.76 -0.85 3.12
C ILE A 42 8.22 -0.91 3.58
N TRP A 43 9.02 0.12 3.28
CA TRP A 43 10.41 0.23 3.73
C TRP A 43 10.51 0.15 5.26
N LYS A 44 9.62 0.82 5.99
CA LYS A 44 9.59 0.79 7.46
C LYS A 44 9.26 -0.60 7.98
N GLU A 45 8.31 -1.30 7.38
CA GLU A 45 7.98 -2.69 7.74
C GLU A 45 9.17 -3.64 7.52
N ALA A 46 10.00 -3.40 6.50
CA ALA A 46 11.18 -4.21 6.21
C ALA A 46 12.41 -3.88 7.08
N THR A 47 12.68 -2.59 7.29
CA THR A 47 13.94 -2.14 7.95
C THR A 47 13.82 -1.96 9.45
N LEU A 48 12.70 -1.39 9.92
CA LEU A 48 12.51 -1.03 11.32
C LEU A 48 11.70 -2.09 12.06
N VAL A 49 10.56 -2.50 11.49
CA VAL A 49 9.66 -3.48 12.13
C VAL A 49 10.09 -4.92 11.86
N LYS A 50 10.74 -5.17 10.71
CA LYS A 50 11.24 -6.48 10.25
C LYS A 50 10.13 -7.54 10.11
N ARG A 51 8.93 -7.14 9.65
CA ARG A 51 7.83 -8.07 9.35
C ARG A 51 7.97 -8.75 8.00
N ILE A 52 8.60 -8.06 7.07
CA ILE A 52 8.95 -8.54 5.74
C ILE A 52 10.45 -8.34 5.55
N THR A 53 11.01 -9.05 4.59
CA THR A 53 12.38 -8.88 4.14
C THR A 53 12.50 -7.69 3.19
N ILE A 54 13.73 -7.20 3.01
CA ILE A 54 14.02 -6.17 2.01
C ILE A 54 13.73 -6.67 0.59
N ASP A 55 13.98 -7.96 0.35
CA ASP A 55 13.68 -8.61 -0.94
C ASP A 55 12.17 -8.62 -1.22
N GLU A 56 11.34 -9.02 -0.25
CA GLU A 56 9.88 -8.95 -0.37
C GLU A 56 9.39 -7.51 -0.60
N ALA A 57 9.98 -6.52 0.07
CA ALA A 57 9.64 -5.10 -0.10
C ALA A 57 9.99 -4.53 -1.48
N GLN A 58 11.01 -5.06 -2.15
CA GLN A 58 11.45 -4.61 -3.48
C GLN A 58 10.58 -5.14 -4.63
N HIS A 59 9.82 -6.21 -4.37
CA HIS A 59 8.94 -6.84 -5.35
C HIS A 59 7.45 -6.50 -5.12
N CYS A 60 7.17 -5.55 -4.22
CA CYS A 60 5.84 -4.99 -3.97
C CYS A 60 5.51 -3.84 -4.94
#